data_AF-A0A843SZK6-F1
#
_entry.id   AF-A0A843SZK6-F1
#
_cell.length_a   1.000
_cell.length_b   1.000
_cell.length_c   1.000
_cell.angle_alpha   90.00
_cell.angle_beta   90.00
_cell.angle_gamma   90.00
#
_symmetry.space_group_name_H-M   'P 1'
#
loop_
_entity.id
_entity.type
_entity.pdbx_description
1 polymer ?
#
loop_
_entity_poly.entity_id
_entity_poly.type
_entity_poly.pdbx_seq_one_letter_code
_entity_poly.pdbx_strand_id
1 'polypeptide(L)'
;MSQPDRARLTPYELVFTAGDFEARIFPRIRSEAEAERIDPSLRERFDFLSTAADVVREVTPEDAPPDALDQYRALLFHAFRFWESGKRLYTLDSATARYLVEAAPNLDGWKFAIPGSSVYLQLPANLFWSSISPEAPPEPVDGVFVTLSDGTDSLGGLAHLLEVLLVLGIRRSRAGFSVIPLVSETGEGISEAWDAEGRPEGDFANALPGGDMAGLYSMLTAAEVLKLIGRAFWYIETFPEGLVGTPALAERAEGEEAPTSQLSHVRVTLAVTEDGTGE
;
A
#
# COMPACT_ATOMS: atom_id res chain seq x y z
N MET A 1 -4.94 -2.10 29.78
CA MET A 1 -4.09 -1.26 28.91
C MET A 1 -3.74 -2.09 27.70
N SER A 2 -4.45 -1.94 26.58
CA SER A 2 -4.05 -2.57 25.32
C SER A 2 -2.71 -1.98 24.92
N GLN A 3 -1.74 -2.83 24.55
CA GLN A 3 -0.51 -2.34 23.95
C GLN A 3 -0.85 -1.45 22.74
N PRO A 4 -0.09 -0.36 22.49
CA PRO A 4 -0.25 0.40 21.26
C PRO A 4 -0.12 -0.58 20.10
N ASP A 5 -1.15 -0.65 19.26
CA ASP A 5 -1.20 -1.57 18.14
C ASP A 5 0.00 -1.27 17.23
N ARG A 6 0.98 -2.17 17.23
CA ARG A 6 2.27 -1.95 16.59
C ARG A 6 2.16 -2.25 15.11
N ALA A 7 2.85 -1.46 14.28
CA ALA A 7 2.99 -1.76 12.87
C ALA A 7 3.55 -3.18 12.66
N ARG A 8 2.89 -3.95 11.80
CA ARG A 8 3.35 -5.28 11.41
C ARG A 8 4.48 -5.15 10.40
N LEU A 9 5.35 -6.16 10.36
CA LEU A 9 6.45 -6.20 9.40
C LEU A 9 5.95 -6.00 7.97
N THR A 10 6.49 -5.01 7.27
CA THR A 10 6.07 -4.67 5.91
C THR A 10 6.69 -5.61 4.87
N PRO A 11 6.10 -5.72 3.66
CA PRO A 11 6.72 -6.39 2.51
C PRO A 11 8.12 -5.87 2.19
N TYR A 12 8.31 -4.56 2.36
CA TYR A 12 9.60 -3.91 2.19
C TYR A 12 10.64 -4.50 3.15
N GLU A 13 10.30 -4.59 4.44
CA GLU A 13 11.19 -5.13 5.46
C GLU A 13 11.44 -6.63 5.26
N LEU A 14 10.42 -7.39 4.87
CA LEU A 14 10.53 -8.82 4.59
C LEU A 14 11.55 -9.15 3.50
N VAL A 15 11.63 -8.33 2.45
CA VAL A 15 12.41 -8.65 1.25
C VAL A 15 13.73 -7.88 1.18
N PHE A 16 13.74 -6.59 1.56
CA PHE A 16 14.84 -5.68 1.22
C PHE A 16 15.67 -5.18 2.40
N THR A 17 15.34 -5.55 3.64
CA THR A 17 16.14 -5.15 4.82
C THR A 17 17.13 -6.21 5.29
N ALA A 18 17.12 -7.39 4.68
CA ALA A 18 18.12 -8.42 4.97
C ALA A 18 19.48 -8.08 4.35
N GLY A 19 20.57 -8.35 5.07
CA GLY A 19 21.93 -8.42 4.52
C GLY A 19 22.42 -7.18 3.78
N ASP A 20 22.22 -5.99 4.37
CA ASP A 20 22.60 -4.68 3.82
C ASP A 20 22.06 -4.38 2.40
N PHE A 21 21.02 -5.09 1.97
CA PHE A 21 20.45 -4.95 0.63
C PHE A 21 20.08 -3.49 0.32
N GLU A 22 19.31 -2.85 1.19
CA GLU A 22 18.89 -1.45 1.06
C GLU A 22 20.08 -0.51 0.82
N ALA A 23 21.14 -0.63 1.62
CA ALA A 23 22.31 0.23 1.57
C ALA A 23 23.18 -0.01 0.33
N ARG A 24 23.13 -1.23 -0.23
CA ARG A 24 23.94 -1.65 -1.39
C ARG A 24 23.23 -1.42 -2.73
N ILE A 25 21.95 -1.73 -2.82
CA ILE A 25 21.23 -1.85 -4.09
C ILE A 25 20.54 -0.55 -4.50
N PHE A 26 19.74 0.07 -3.61
CA PHE A 26 18.97 1.25 -4.02
C PHE A 26 19.83 2.45 -4.41
N PRO A 27 20.97 2.76 -3.72
CA PRO A 27 21.88 3.79 -4.19
C PRO A 27 22.46 3.50 -5.57
N ARG A 28 22.70 2.22 -5.92
CA ARG A 28 23.20 1.83 -7.25
C ARG A 28 22.15 2.05 -8.33
N ILE A 29 20.90 1.67 -8.08
CA ILE A 29 19.77 1.92 -9.00
C ILE A 29 19.63 3.42 -9.27
N ARG A 30 19.65 4.25 -8.21
CA ARG A 30 19.62 5.71 -8.37
C ARG A 30 20.81 6.25 -9.17
N SER A 31 22.02 5.77 -8.86
CA SER A 31 23.24 6.22 -9.56
C SER A 31 23.24 5.84 -11.04
N GLU A 32 22.73 4.66 -11.39
CA GLU A 32 22.55 4.23 -12.77
C GLU A 32 21.52 5.12 -13.48
N ALA A 33 20.35 5.34 -12.86
CA ALA A 33 19.31 6.20 -13.42
C ALA A 33 19.82 7.63 -13.70
N GLU A 34 20.61 8.21 -12.78
CA GLU A 34 21.27 9.50 -12.95
C GLU A 34 22.28 9.49 -14.11
N ALA A 35 23.13 8.46 -14.19
CA ALA A 35 24.15 8.33 -15.23
C ALA A 35 23.54 8.16 -16.64
N GLU A 36 22.44 7.42 -16.73
CA GLU A 36 21.74 7.12 -17.98
C GLU A 36 20.67 8.15 -18.34
N ARG A 37 20.38 9.10 -17.43
CA ARG A 37 19.29 10.09 -17.54
C ARG A 37 17.91 9.44 -17.74
N ILE A 38 17.71 8.32 -17.07
CA ILE A 38 16.42 7.61 -17.01
C ILE A 38 15.71 8.12 -15.76
N ASP A 39 14.42 8.43 -15.89
CA ASP A 39 13.59 8.80 -14.75
C ASP A 39 13.09 7.53 -14.05
N PRO A 40 13.58 7.19 -12.84
CA PRO A 40 13.20 5.96 -12.15
C PRO A 40 11.87 6.11 -11.40
N SER A 41 11.21 7.27 -11.47
CA SER A 41 9.87 7.47 -10.91
C SER A 41 8.77 6.85 -11.76
N LEU A 42 9.04 6.69 -13.05
CA LEU A 42 8.15 6.06 -14.01
C LEU A 42 8.47 4.57 -14.11
N ARG A 43 7.48 3.71 -13.86
CA ARG A 43 7.68 2.26 -13.76
C ARG A 43 8.19 1.67 -15.07
N GLU A 44 7.60 2.08 -16.17
CA GLU A 44 7.99 1.67 -17.52
C GLU A 44 9.43 2.08 -17.86
N ARG A 45 9.95 3.14 -17.22
CA ARG A 45 11.33 3.58 -17.38
C ARG A 45 12.28 2.86 -16.43
N PHE A 46 11.83 2.58 -15.22
CA PHE A 46 12.56 1.82 -14.22
C PHE A 46 12.95 0.43 -14.73
N ASP A 47 12.08 -0.21 -15.52
CA ASP A 47 12.32 -1.53 -16.11
C ASP A 47 13.52 -1.59 -17.09
N PHE A 48 14.00 -0.44 -17.58
CA PHE A 48 15.20 -0.38 -18.44
C PHE A 48 16.52 -0.39 -17.66
N LEU A 49 16.51 -0.20 -16.33
CA LEU A 49 17.72 -0.18 -15.52
C LEU A 49 18.26 -1.60 -15.34
N SER A 50 19.50 -1.81 -15.76
CA SER A 50 20.17 -3.11 -15.68
C SER A 50 20.34 -3.60 -14.25
N THR A 51 20.65 -2.70 -13.29
CA THR A 51 20.74 -3.08 -11.87
C THR A 51 19.40 -3.58 -11.35
N ALA A 52 18.28 -2.98 -11.76
CA ALA A 52 16.96 -3.43 -11.35
C ALA A 52 16.65 -4.84 -11.92
N ALA A 53 16.96 -5.06 -13.19
CA ALA A 53 16.77 -6.36 -13.84
C ALA A 53 17.65 -7.46 -13.22
N ASP A 54 18.89 -7.15 -12.85
CA ASP A 54 19.81 -8.06 -12.16
C ASP A 54 19.27 -8.47 -10.79
N VAL A 55 18.80 -7.49 -10.01
CA VAL A 55 18.23 -7.69 -8.68
C VAL A 55 16.99 -8.56 -8.73
N VAL A 56 16.06 -8.29 -9.67
CA VAL A 56 14.85 -9.11 -9.82
C VAL A 56 15.22 -10.57 -10.07
N ARG A 57 16.22 -10.83 -10.92
CA ARG A 57 16.70 -12.20 -11.19
C ARG A 57 17.38 -12.83 -9.97
N GLU A 58 18.07 -12.05 -9.14
CA GLU A 58 18.70 -12.52 -7.90
C GLU A 58 17.67 -12.91 -6.83
N VAL A 59 16.58 -12.14 -6.69
CA VAL A 59 15.56 -12.37 -5.65
C VAL A 59 14.44 -13.33 -6.07
N THR A 60 14.28 -13.58 -7.37
CA THR A 60 13.26 -14.51 -7.89
C THR A 60 13.74 -15.95 -7.73
N PRO A 61 13.00 -16.82 -7.02
CA PRO A 61 13.33 -18.24 -6.93
C PRO A 61 13.39 -18.92 -8.31
N GLU A 62 14.28 -19.90 -8.47
CA GLU A 62 14.44 -20.63 -9.75
C GLU A 62 13.17 -21.39 -10.19
N ASP A 63 12.32 -21.78 -9.23
CA ASP A 63 11.06 -22.50 -9.44
C ASP A 63 9.83 -21.58 -9.46
N ALA A 64 10.04 -20.26 -9.47
CA ALA A 64 8.94 -19.30 -9.50
C ALA A 64 8.15 -19.39 -10.82
N PRO A 65 6.82 -19.20 -10.78
CA PRO A 65 5.99 -19.24 -11.99
C PRO A 65 6.34 -18.08 -12.94
N PRO A 66 6.00 -18.19 -14.24
CA PRO A 66 6.42 -17.21 -15.25
C PRO A 66 6.01 -15.76 -14.97
N ASP A 67 4.87 -15.56 -14.30
CA ASP A 67 4.32 -14.26 -13.90
C ASP A 67 4.97 -13.67 -12.64
N ALA A 68 5.75 -14.47 -11.89
CA ALA A 68 6.40 -14.01 -10.67
C ALA A 68 7.43 -12.90 -10.94
N LEU A 69 8.13 -12.93 -12.09
CA LEU A 69 9.12 -11.91 -12.44
C LEU A 69 8.49 -10.51 -12.48
N ASP A 70 7.31 -10.37 -13.06
CA ASP A 70 6.62 -9.07 -13.15
C ASP A 70 6.10 -8.61 -11.78
N GLN A 71 5.72 -9.55 -10.90
CA GLN A 71 5.38 -9.26 -9.51
C GLN A 71 6.60 -8.79 -8.70
N TYR A 72 7.76 -9.42 -8.87
CA TYR A 72 9.01 -9.01 -8.23
C TYR A 72 9.52 -7.66 -8.77
N ARG A 73 9.34 -7.38 -10.06
CA ARG A 73 9.62 -6.05 -10.66
C ARG A 73 8.75 -4.97 -10.03
N ALA A 74 7.44 -5.20 -9.97
CA ALA A 74 6.50 -4.26 -9.35
C ALA A 74 6.89 -4.01 -7.89
N LEU A 75 7.15 -5.08 -7.13
CA LEU A 75 7.58 -4.98 -5.74
C LEU A 75 8.89 -4.20 -5.59
N LEU A 76 9.90 -4.44 -6.43
CA LEU A 76 11.17 -3.73 -6.40
C LEU A 76 10.99 -2.24 -6.71
N PHE A 77 10.18 -1.91 -7.72
CA PHE A 77 9.84 -0.53 -8.06
C PHE A 77 9.21 0.17 -6.84
N HIS A 78 8.14 -0.38 -6.27
CA HIS A 78 7.48 0.21 -5.11
C HIS A 78 8.41 0.33 -3.89
N ALA A 79 9.27 -0.66 -3.66
CA ALA A 79 10.24 -0.63 -2.57
C ALA A 79 11.31 0.46 -2.78
N PHE A 80 11.81 0.64 -4.00
CA PHE A 80 12.74 1.70 -4.34
C PHE A 80 12.11 3.09 -4.15
N ARG A 81 10.89 3.29 -4.66
CA ARG A 81 10.13 4.54 -4.50
C ARG A 81 9.82 4.84 -3.03
N PHE A 82 9.44 3.82 -2.27
CA PHE A 82 9.19 3.92 -0.83
C PHE A 82 10.45 4.31 -0.06
N TRP A 83 11.60 3.68 -0.39
CA TRP A 83 12.89 4.03 0.17
C TRP A 83 13.28 5.48 -0.13
N GLU A 84 13.16 5.91 -1.39
CA GLU A 84 13.50 7.26 -1.83
C GLU A 84 12.61 8.32 -1.16
N SER A 85 11.34 7.99 -0.92
CA SER A 85 10.37 8.84 -0.21
C SER A 85 10.56 8.85 1.33
N GLY A 86 11.58 8.16 1.85
CA GLY A 86 11.92 8.14 3.28
C GLY A 86 11.14 7.11 4.09
N LYS A 87 10.64 6.04 3.46
CA LYS A 87 9.98 4.88 4.09
C LYS A 87 8.75 5.26 4.93
N ARG A 88 7.87 6.08 4.35
CA ARG A 88 6.66 6.65 5.00
C ARG A 88 5.56 5.60 5.21
N LEU A 89 5.50 5.06 6.42
CA LEU A 89 4.52 4.06 6.83
C LEU A 89 3.32 4.70 7.56
N TYR A 90 2.11 4.44 7.06
CA TYR A 90 0.85 4.77 7.72
C TYR A 90 0.13 3.48 8.10
N THR A 91 -0.42 3.39 9.31
CA THR A 91 -1.21 2.25 9.76
C THR A 91 -2.62 2.71 10.12
N LEU A 92 -3.64 2.21 9.42
CA LEU A 92 -5.03 2.45 9.80
C LEU A 92 -5.40 1.57 10.99
N ASP A 93 -6.02 2.16 12.01
CA ASP A 93 -6.69 1.36 13.04
C ASP A 93 -8.03 0.80 12.53
N SER A 94 -8.55 -0.21 13.24
CA SER A 94 -9.79 -0.88 12.84
C SER A 94 -11.01 0.05 12.85
N ALA A 95 -11.08 1.01 13.77
CA ALA A 95 -12.23 1.90 13.88
C ALA A 95 -12.29 2.90 12.71
N THR A 96 -11.14 3.50 12.39
CA THR A 96 -10.97 4.40 11.25
C THR A 96 -11.23 3.66 9.94
N ALA A 97 -10.65 2.48 9.76
CA ALA A 97 -10.87 1.70 8.55
C ALA A 97 -12.36 1.38 8.32
N ARG A 98 -13.09 1.01 9.37
CA ARG A 98 -14.55 0.78 9.30
C ARG A 98 -15.29 2.06 8.95
N TYR A 99 -14.96 3.17 9.61
CA TYR A 99 -15.54 4.48 9.29
C TYR A 99 -15.36 4.85 7.82
N LEU A 100 -14.15 4.69 7.25
CA LEU A 100 -13.86 5.00 5.85
C LEU A 100 -14.66 4.12 4.87
N VAL A 101 -14.98 2.89 5.24
CA VAL A 101 -15.82 2.01 4.42
C VAL A 101 -17.30 2.39 4.54
N GLU A 102 -17.79 2.48 5.79
CA GLU A 102 -19.22 2.56 6.11
C GLU A 102 -19.81 3.97 5.96
N ALA A 103 -19.10 5.00 6.42
CA ALA A 103 -19.55 6.38 6.29
C ALA A 103 -19.34 6.91 4.87
N ALA A 104 -18.43 6.28 4.11
CA ALA A 104 -18.12 6.62 2.72
C ALA A 104 -17.99 8.13 2.49
N PRO A 105 -17.02 8.81 3.14
CA PRO A 105 -16.92 10.26 3.10
C PRO A 105 -16.86 10.77 1.66
N ASN A 106 -17.59 11.87 1.41
CA ASN A 106 -17.59 12.53 0.13
C ASN A 106 -16.27 13.28 -0.09
N LEU A 107 -15.62 13.00 -1.22
CA LEU A 107 -14.32 13.56 -1.60
C LEU A 107 -14.46 14.73 -2.59
N ASP A 108 -15.67 15.27 -2.77
CA ASP A 108 -15.95 16.37 -3.69
C ASP A 108 -15.00 17.56 -3.50
N GLY A 109 -14.37 17.97 -4.61
CA GLY A 109 -13.44 19.10 -4.63
C GLY A 109 -12.07 18.82 -4.01
N TRP A 110 -11.85 17.65 -3.39
CA TRP A 110 -10.54 17.23 -2.92
C TRP A 110 -9.68 16.74 -4.10
N LYS A 111 -8.42 17.16 -4.12
CA LYS A 111 -7.43 16.71 -5.10
C LYS A 111 -6.57 15.65 -4.46
N PHE A 112 -6.47 14.48 -5.10
CA PHE A 112 -5.70 13.38 -4.57
C PHE A 112 -4.24 13.78 -4.34
N ALA A 113 -3.78 13.60 -3.11
CA ALA A 113 -2.40 13.84 -2.71
C ALA A 113 -1.97 12.81 -1.67
N ILE A 114 -0.67 12.53 -1.64
CA ILE A 114 -0.05 11.70 -0.61
C ILE A 114 1.14 12.43 0.02
N PRO A 115 1.52 12.11 1.27
CA PRO A 115 2.74 12.62 1.87
C PRO A 115 4.00 12.12 1.12
N GLY A 116 4.62 12.99 0.32
CA GLY A 116 5.79 12.64 -0.51
C GLY A 116 5.37 12.08 -1.87
N SER A 117 6.16 11.15 -2.42
CA SER A 117 5.87 10.49 -3.72
C SER A 117 5.58 9.00 -3.59
N SER A 118 5.83 8.42 -2.43
CA SER A 118 5.52 7.02 -2.15
C SER A 118 5.33 6.76 -0.66
N VAL A 119 4.34 5.93 -0.34
CA VAL A 119 3.96 5.55 1.03
C VAL A 119 3.52 4.09 1.07
N TYR A 120 3.56 3.48 2.25
CA TYR A 120 2.90 2.21 2.52
C TYR A 120 1.75 2.46 3.50
N LEU A 121 0.53 2.12 3.08
CA LEU A 121 -0.67 2.17 3.91
C LEU A 121 -0.98 0.74 4.38
N GLN A 122 -0.65 0.44 5.63
CA GLN A 122 -0.96 -0.84 6.26
C GLN A 122 -2.39 -0.81 6.80
N LEU A 123 -3.18 -1.82 6.44
CA LEU A 123 -4.56 -1.97 6.87
C LEU A 123 -4.66 -2.76 8.18
N PRO A 124 -5.82 -2.77 8.87
CA PRO A 124 -6.00 -3.60 10.04
C PRO A 124 -5.91 -5.10 9.70
N ALA A 125 -5.23 -5.86 10.56
CA ALA A 125 -5.01 -7.28 10.34
C ALA A 125 -6.35 -8.04 10.23
N ASN A 126 -6.49 -8.85 9.18
CA ASN A 126 -7.65 -9.70 8.92
C ASN A 126 -8.99 -8.96 8.75
N LEU A 127 -9.00 -7.64 8.54
CA LEU A 127 -10.24 -6.89 8.31
C LEU A 127 -10.66 -6.91 6.84
N PHE A 128 -9.69 -6.73 5.93
CA PHE A 128 -9.90 -6.71 4.48
C PHE A 128 -9.35 -7.99 3.85
N TRP A 129 -10.06 -8.51 2.86
CA TRP A 129 -9.71 -9.73 2.16
C TRP A 129 -9.83 -9.56 0.65
N SER A 130 -8.96 -10.21 -0.11
CA SER A 130 -8.93 -10.16 -1.58
C SER A 130 -8.44 -11.49 -2.13
N SER A 131 -8.66 -11.73 -3.42
CA SER A 131 -8.06 -12.86 -4.15
C SER A 131 -7.23 -12.34 -5.32
N ILE A 132 -6.13 -13.02 -5.65
CA ILE A 132 -5.30 -12.69 -6.84
C ILE A 132 -6.00 -13.01 -8.17
N SER A 133 -7.00 -13.91 -8.13
CA SER A 133 -7.91 -14.20 -9.22
C SER A 133 -9.25 -14.67 -8.64
N PRO A 134 -10.35 -14.67 -9.42
CA PRO A 134 -11.65 -15.16 -8.96
C PRO A 134 -11.64 -16.60 -8.44
N GLU A 135 -10.71 -17.44 -8.93
CA GLU A 135 -10.57 -18.85 -8.58
C GLU A 135 -9.60 -19.08 -7.42
N ALA A 136 -8.76 -18.09 -7.10
CA ALA A 136 -7.80 -18.18 -6.02
C ALA A 136 -8.49 -18.04 -4.65
N PRO A 137 -8.03 -18.79 -3.62
CA PRO A 137 -8.57 -18.64 -2.29
C PRO A 137 -8.30 -17.22 -1.77
N PRO A 138 -9.27 -16.61 -1.07
CA PRO A 138 -9.09 -15.27 -0.54
C PRO A 138 -8.04 -15.25 0.56
N GLU A 139 -7.23 -14.20 0.54
CA GLU A 139 -6.15 -13.92 1.46
C GLU A 139 -6.38 -12.58 2.17
N PRO A 140 -5.96 -12.45 3.45
CA PRO A 140 -6.07 -11.17 4.15
C PRO A 140 -5.16 -10.14 3.48
N VAL A 141 -5.67 -8.94 3.30
CA VAL A 141 -4.90 -7.79 2.81
C VAL A 141 -4.04 -7.28 3.96
N ASP A 142 -2.72 -7.17 3.75
CA ASP A 142 -1.85 -6.51 4.74
C ASP A 142 -1.89 -4.99 4.58
N GLY A 143 -1.81 -4.52 3.34
CA GLY A 143 -1.66 -3.11 3.02
C GLY A 143 -1.39 -2.87 1.56
N VAL A 144 -1.03 -1.64 1.24
CA VAL A 144 -0.86 -1.18 -0.13
C VAL A 144 0.30 -0.20 -0.25
N PHE A 145 1.18 -0.41 -1.22
CA PHE A 145 2.09 0.64 -1.67
C PHE A 145 1.32 1.59 -2.57
N VAL A 146 1.50 2.89 -2.34
CA VAL A 146 0.90 3.95 -3.15
C VAL A 146 2.04 4.84 -3.61
N THR A 147 2.25 4.91 -4.92
CA THR A 147 3.30 5.71 -5.55
C THR A 147 2.66 6.68 -6.52
N LEU A 148 2.97 7.96 -6.35
CA LEU A 148 2.56 9.04 -7.24
C LEU A 148 3.78 9.52 -8.04
N SER A 149 3.62 9.60 -9.36
CA SER A 149 4.66 10.08 -10.27
C SER A 149 4.06 11.04 -11.28
N ASP A 150 4.85 12.01 -11.73
CA ASP A 150 4.45 12.88 -12.84
C ASP A 150 4.57 12.10 -14.16
N GLY A 151 3.53 12.12 -14.96
CA GLY A 151 3.49 11.40 -16.23
C GLY A 151 2.58 12.07 -17.26
N THR A 152 2.12 11.27 -18.20
CA THR A 152 1.17 11.70 -19.23
C THR A 152 -0.05 10.79 -19.26
N ASP A 153 -1.23 11.37 -19.42
CA ASP A 153 -2.47 10.61 -19.64
C ASP A 153 -2.47 9.91 -21.01
N SER A 154 -3.50 9.09 -21.25
CA SER A 154 -3.73 8.42 -22.54
C SER A 154 -3.83 9.35 -23.77
N LEU A 155 -4.04 10.65 -23.58
CA LEU A 155 -4.11 11.68 -24.62
C LEU A 155 -2.82 12.53 -24.72
N GLY A 156 -1.80 12.25 -23.89
CA GLY A 156 -0.54 12.97 -23.85
C GLY A 156 -0.57 14.27 -23.03
N GLY A 157 -1.63 14.53 -22.28
CA GLY A 157 -1.73 15.63 -21.31
C GLY A 157 -0.92 15.35 -20.05
N LEU A 158 -0.50 16.40 -19.33
CA LEU A 158 0.17 16.25 -18.04
C LEU A 158 -0.82 15.67 -17.03
N ALA A 159 -0.46 14.54 -16.42
CA ALA A 159 -1.25 13.88 -15.39
C ALA A 159 -0.34 13.29 -14.31
N HIS A 160 -0.91 12.98 -13.16
CA HIS A 160 -0.21 12.21 -12.14
C HIS A 160 -0.59 10.74 -12.28
N LEU A 161 0.40 9.90 -12.52
CA LEU A 161 0.23 8.46 -12.56
C LEU A 161 0.24 7.91 -11.15
N LEU A 162 -0.80 7.15 -10.80
CA LEU A 162 -0.93 6.45 -9.54
C LEU A 162 -0.65 4.97 -9.77
N GLU A 163 0.51 4.53 -9.28
CA GLU A 163 0.89 3.12 -9.23
C GLU A 163 0.56 2.58 -7.83
N VAL A 164 -0.14 1.45 -7.78
CA VAL A 164 -0.63 0.82 -6.56
C VAL A 164 -0.23 -0.65 -6.56
N LEU A 165 0.33 -1.13 -5.45
CA LEU A 165 0.62 -2.54 -5.25
C LEU A 165 -0.07 -3.04 -4.00
N LEU A 166 -1.19 -3.73 -4.19
CA LEU A 166 -1.93 -4.37 -3.11
C LEU A 166 -1.18 -5.62 -2.65
N VAL A 167 -1.05 -5.81 -1.34
CA VAL A 167 -0.26 -6.89 -0.75
C VAL A 167 -1.15 -7.78 0.11
N LEU A 168 -1.13 -9.08 -0.19
CA LEU A 168 -1.99 -10.08 0.42
C LEU A 168 -1.18 -11.18 1.09
N GLY A 169 -1.74 -11.78 2.14
CA GLY A 169 -1.31 -13.09 2.60
C GLY A 169 0.02 -13.12 3.33
N ILE A 170 0.48 -11.99 3.91
CA ILE A 170 1.63 -12.01 4.81
C ILE A 170 1.28 -12.85 6.04
N ARG A 171 1.88 -14.05 6.14
CA ARG A 171 1.68 -14.98 7.25
C ARG A 171 3.03 -15.51 7.71
N ARG A 172 3.17 -15.79 9.01
CA ARG A 172 4.42 -16.38 9.53
C ARG A 172 4.66 -17.81 9.06
N SER A 173 3.60 -18.56 8.79
CA SER A 173 3.66 -19.97 8.43
C SER A 173 3.85 -20.21 6.92
N ARG A 174 3.87 -19.15 6.11
CA ARG A 174 4.05 -19.21 4.66
C ARG A 174 5.25 -18.32 4.30
N ALA A 175 6.20 -18.87 3.56
CA ALA A 175 7.22 -18.05 2.93
C ALA A 175 6.58 -17.25 1.78
N GLY A 176 6.75 -15.93 1.80
CA GLY A 176 6.25 -15.02 0.76
C GLY A 176 4.85 -14.46 1.00
N PHE A 177 4.41 -13.66 0.05
CA PHE A 177 3.11 -12.97 0.01
C PHE A 177 2.71 -12.79 -1.45
N SER A 178 1.43 -12.53 -1.69
CA SER A 178 0.88 -12.28 -3.02
C SER A 178 0.76 -10.77 -3.26
N VAL A 179 0.89 -10.33 -4.51
CA VAL A 179 0.71 -8.92 -4.88
C VAL A 179 -0.24 -8.75 -6.06
N ILE A 180 -1.00 -7.65 -6.08
CA ILE A 180 -1.87 -7.27 -7.19
C ILE A 180 -1.49 -5.84 -7.62
N PRO A 181 -0.82 -5.67 -8.78
CA PRO A 181 -0.50 -4.35 -9.30
C PRO A 181 -1.74 -3.70 -9.93
N LEU A 182 -1.87 -2.39 -9.73
CA LEU A 182 -2.95 -1.56 -10.22
C LEU A 182 -2.37 -0.22 -10.67
N VAL A 183 -2.84 0.30 -11.79
CA VAL A 183 -2.44 1.62 -12.31
C VAL A 183 -3.68 2.44 -12.54
N SER A 184 -3.63 3.72 -12.15
CA SER A 184 -4.69 4.68 -12.38
C SER A 184 -4.10 6.05 -12.70
N GLU A 185 -4.92 6.93 -13.26
CA GLU A 185 -4.59 8.33 -13.48
C GLU A 185 -5.27 9.17 -12.39
N THR A 186 -4.58 10.22 -11.94
CA THR A 186 -5.07 11.23 -11.01
C THR A 186 -4.85 12.63 -11.59
N GLY A 187 -5.76 13.56 -11.33
CA GLY A 187 -5.74 14.90 -11.92
C GLY A 187 -6.44 15.96 -11.06
N GLU A 188 -6.98 17.01 -11.67
CA GLU A 188 -7.86 17.96 -10.98
C GLU A 188 -9.20 17.28 -10.62
N GLY A 189 -9.17 16.48 -9.55
CA GLY A 189 -10.27 15.63 -9.13
C GLY A 189 -9.92 14.15 -9.21
N ILE A 190 -10.74 13.34 -8.55
CA ILE A 190 -10.69 11.89 -8.59
C ILE A 190 -11.19 11.44 -9.98
N SER A 191 -10.48 10.50 -10.63
CA SER A 191 -10.87 10.07 -11.99
C SER A 191 -12.13 9.20 -11.98
N GLU A 192 -12.88 9.16 -13.09
CA GLU A 192 -14.10 8.33 -13.22
C GLU A 192 -13.87 6.86 -12.87
N ALA A 193 -12.64 6.36 -13.03
CA ALA A 193 -12.25 5.00 -12.67
C ALA A 193 -12.40 4.68 -11.17
N TRP A 194 -12.33 5.70 -10.31
CA TRP A 194 -12.47 5.56 -8.86
C TRP A 194 -13.94 5.61 -8.45
N ASP A 195 -14.75 6.38 -9.18
CA ASP A 195 -16.20 6.51 -8.96
C ASP A 195 -17.02 5.46 -9.72
N ALA A 196 -16.33 4.50 -10.36
CA ALA A 196 -16.98 3.37 -11.01
C ALA A 196 -17.98 2.71 -10.05
N GLU A 197 -19.17 2.39 -10.60
CA GLU A 197 -20.24 1.77 -9.83
C GLU A 197 -19.72 0.49 -9.18
N GLY A 198 -20.00 0.36 -7.88
CA GLY A 198 -19.59 -0.78 -7.10
C GLY A 198 -20.23 -2.08 -7.58
N ARG A 199 -19.85 -3.18 -6.94
CA ARG A 199 -20.52 -4.46 -7.18
C ARG A 199 -22.01 -4.37 -6.84
N PRO A 200 -22.88 -5.24 -7.39
CA PRO A 200 -24.31 -5.23 -7.08
C PRO A 200 -24.63 -5.34 -5.59
N GLU A 201 -23.75 -6.01 -4.83
CA GLU A 201 -23.89 -6.15 -3.37
C GLU A 201 -23.42 -4.92 -2.58
N GLY A 202 -22.85 -3.93 -3.26
CA GLY A 202 -22.24 -2.72 -2.69
C GLY A 202 -20.71 -2.78 -2.66
N ASP A 203 -20.08 -1.62 -2.59
CA ASP A 203 -18.64 -1.50 -2.37
C ASP A 203 -18.25 -2.19 -1.06
N PHE A 204 -17.16 -2.95 -1.09
CA PHE A 204 -16.58 -3.66 0.06
C PHE A 204 -17.44 -4.76 0.68
N ALA A 205 -18.60 -5.08 0.09
CA ALA A 205 -19.51 -6.11 0.57
C ALA A 205 -18.77 -7.45 0.76
N ASN A 206 -18.95 -8.07 1.92
CA ASN A 206 -18.25 -9.31 2.24
C ASN A 206 -18.63 -10.45 1.27
N ALA A 207 -17.62 -11.09 0.68
CA ALA A 207 -17.77 -12.28 -0.16
C ALA A 207 -17.36 -13.57 0.56
N LEU A 208 -16.86 -13.48 1.80
CA LEU A 208 -16.38 -14.64 2.55
C LEU A 208 -17.52 -15.36 3.28
N PRO A 209 -17.61 -16.70 3.20
CA PRO A 209 -18.52 -17.47 4.03
C PRO A 209 -18.31 -17.19 5.53
N GLY A 210 -19.34 -16.71 6.21
CA GLY A 210 -19.28 -16.37 7.64
C GLY A 210 -18.57 -15.06 7.97
N GLY A 211 -18.07 -14.32 6.97
CA GLY A 211 -17.39 -13.03 7.18
C GLY A 211 -18.30 -11.94 7.74
N ASP A 212 -19.61 -12.01 7.46
CA ASP A 212 -20.60 -11.03 7.95
C ASP A 212 -20.65 -11.00 9.48
N MET A 213 -20.58 -12.17 10.13
CA MET A 213 -20.58 -12.28 11.59
C MET A 213 -19.32 -11.67 12.24
N ALA A 214 -18.23 -11.58 11.48
CA ALA A 214 -16.97 -10.98 11.91
C ALA A 214 -16.80 -9.53 11.41
N GLY A 215 -17.79 -8.99 10.68
CA GLY A 215 -17.75 -7.66 10.09
C GLY A 215 -16.55 -7.47 9.17
N LEU A 216 -16.24 -8.46 8.33
CA LEU A 216 -15.13 -8.39 7.38
C LEU A 216 -15.53 -7.65 6.10
N TYR A 217 -14.55 -7.13 5.38
CA TYR A 217 -14.75 -6.50 4.08
C TYR A 217 -14.01 -7.27 2.98
N SER A 218 -14.54 -7.23 1.76
CA SER A 218 -13.87 -7.79 0.59
C SER A 218 -13.48 -6.68 -0.39
N MET A 219 -12.23 -6.69 -0.83
CA MET A 219 -11.70 -5.80 -1.87
C MET A 219 -11.46 -6.66 -3.11
N LEU A 220 -12.38 -6.60 -4.07
CA LEU A 220 -12.37 -7.49 -5.24
C LEU A 220 -12.15 -6.73 -6.56
N THR A 221 -12.31 -5.42 -6.55
CA THR A 221 -12.17 -4.55 -7.72
C THR A 221 -11.10 -3.50 -7.53
N ALA A 222 -10.51 -3.04 -8.64
CA ALA A 222 -9.58 -1.90 -8.63
C ALA A 222 -10.24 -0.65 -8.03
N ALA A 223 -11.50 -0.38 -8.35
CA ALA A 223 -12.25 0.75 -7.84
C ALA A 223 -12.38 0.74 -6.31
N GLU A 224 -12.68 -0.42 -5.69
CA GLU A 224 -12.72 -0.55 -4.22
C GLU A 224 -11.36 -0.21 -3.59
N VAL A 225 -10.25 -0.68 -4.17
CA VAL A 225 -8.89 -0.35 -3.67
C VAL A 225 -8.64 1.16 -3.76
N LEU A 226 -8.95 1.77 -4.91
CA LEU A 226 -8.76 3.20 -5.15
C LEU A 226 -9.65 4.07 -4.24
N LYS A 227 -10.92 3.70 -4.05
CA LYS A 227 -11.84 4.36 -3.11
C LYS A 227 -11.28 4.36 -1.69
N LEU A 228 -10.78 3.22 -1.21
CA LEU A 228 -10.19 3.15 0.14
C LEU A 228 -8.94 4.02 0.27
N ILE A 229 -8.05 3.99 -0.73
CA ILE A 229 -6.84 4.83 -0.78
C ILE A 229 -7.23 6.31 -0.73
N GLY A 230 -8.15 6.75 -1.59
CA GLY A 230 -8.63 8.14 -1.64
C GLY A 230 -9.21 8.59 -0.30
N ARG A 231 -10.13 7.81 0.26
CA ARG A 231 -10.75 8.10 1.56
C ARG A 231 -9.72 8.15 2.69
N ALA A 232 -8.74 7.24 2.68
CA ALA A 232 -7.69 7.23 3.70
C ALA A 232 -6.79 8.47 3.63
N PHE A 233 -6.34 8.88 2.45
CA PHE A 233 -5.47 10.06 2.33
C PHE A 233 -6.22 11.38 2.52
N TRP A 234 -7.47 11.45 2.07
CA TRP A 234 -8.36 12.56 2.43
C TRP A 234 -8.50 12.68 3.95
N TYR A 235 -8.70 11.56 4.66
CA TYR A 235 -8.81 11.57 6.12
C TYR A 235 -7.52 12.01 6.80
N ILE A 236 -6.37 11.49 6.35
CA ILE A 236 -5.05 11.86 6.86
C ILE A 236 -4.78 13.37 6.70
N GLU A 237 -5.21 13.96 5.59
CA GLU A 237 -5.07 15.39 5.35
C GLU A 237 -6.07 16.23 6.17
N THR A 238 -7.31 15.76 6.28
CA THR A 238 -8.42 16.52 6.87
C THR A 238 -8.41 16.51 8.41
N PHE A 239 -7.97 15.40 9.01
CA PHE A 239 -8.02 15.18 10.48
C PHE A 239 -6.62 14.92 11.06
N PRO A 240 -5.72 15.91 11.05
CA PRO A 240 -4.36 15.75 11.57
C PRO A 240 -4.31 15.38 13.06
N GLU A 241 -5.35 15.70 13.84
CA GLU A 241 -5.50 15.31 15.24
C GLU A 241 -5.69 13.80 15.44
N GLY A 242 -6.14 13.08 14.41
CA GLY A 242 -6.22 11.62 14.40
C GLY A 242 -4.88 10.93 14.17
N LEU A 243 -3.80 11.68 13.94
CA LEU A 243 -2.48 11.16 13.59
C LEU A 243 -1.57 11.04 14.81
N VAL A 244 -1.11 9.83 15.09
CA VAL A 244 -0.17 9.54 16.19
C VAL A 244 1.15 9.03 15.63
N GLY A 245 2.19 9.85 15.71
CA GLY A 245 3.53 9.47 15.28
C GLY A 245 4.19 8.48 16.27
N THR A 246 4.67 7.36 15.73
CA THR A 246 5.43 6.35 16.48
C THR A 246 6.86 6.30 15.94
N PRO A 247 7.89 6.54 16.76
CA PRO A 247 9.28 6.48 16.33
C PRO A 247 9.70 5.06 15.93
N ALA A 248 10.77 4.96 15.13
CA ALA A 248 11.40 3.71 14.79
C ALA A 248 11.87 2.97 16.05
N LEU A 249 11.80 1.64 16.05
CA LEU A 249 12.32 0.83 17.14
C LEU A 249 13.84 0.68 16.98
N ALA A 250 14.57 0.90 18.08
CA ALA A 250 16.04 0.92 18.05
C ALA A 250 16.65 -0.49 17.97
N GLU A 251 15.94 -1.54 18.37
CA GLU A 251 16.40 -2.93 18.33
C GLU A 251 15.23 -3.91 18.57
N ARG A 252 15.31 -5.11 17.99
CA ARG A 252 14.35 -6.20 18.26
C ARG A 252 14.49 -6.63 19.72
N ALA A 253 13.42 -6.51 20.50
CA ALA A 253 13.38 -7.13 21.82
C ALA A 253 13.46 -8.66 21.68
N GLU A 254 14.46 -9.28 22.30
CA GLU A 254 14.52 -10.74 22.41
C GLU A 254 13.26 -11.26 23.14
N GLY A 255 12.51 -12.13 22.48
CA GLY A 255 11.31 -12.77 23.06
C GLY A 255 9.96 -12.16 22.65
N GLU A 256 9.92 -11.21 21.71
CA GLU A 256 8.66 -10.72 21.17
C GLU A 256 7.96 -11.79 20.32
N GLU A 257 6.71 -12.11 20.66
CA GLU A 257 5.95 -13.18 20.01
C GLU A 257 5.70 -12.92 18.53
N ALA A 258 5.85 -11.69 17.99
CA ALA A 258 5.65 -11.34 16.58
C ALA A 258 6.77 -10.43 16.04
N PRO A 259 7.28 -10.64 14.82
CA PRO A 259 8.14 -9.65 14.19
C PRO A 259 7.34 -8.37 13.93
N THR A 260 7.70 -7.30 14.63
CA THR A 260 7.15 -5.96 14.49
C THR A 260 8.00 -5.14 13.53
N SER A 261 7.37 -4.20 12.82
CA SER A 261 8.09 -3.26 11.95
C SER A 261 9.08 -2.44 12.79
N GLN A 262 10.28 -2.24 12.26
CA GLN A 262 11.29 -1.35 12.83
C GLN A 262 11.17 0.07 12.28
N LEU A 263 10.32 0.30 11.29
CA LEU A 263 10.11 1.62 10.70
C LEU A 263 9.33 2.55 11.64
N SER A 264 9.68 3.83 11.62
CA SER A 264 8.79 4.86 12.15
C SER A 264 7.50 4.87 11.35
N HIS A 265 6.37 5.03 12.03
CA HIS A 265 5.07 5.03 11.37
C HIS A 265 4.12 6.05 11.99
N VAL A 266 3.11 6.44 11.23
CA VAL A 266 1.99 7.26 11.69
C VAL A 266 0.77 6.37 11.83
N ARG A 267 0.24 6.26 13.04
CA ARG A 267 -1.04 5.60 13.29
C ARG A 267 -2.15 6.57 12.97
N VAL A 268 -3.10 6.14 12.14
CA VAL A 268 -4.30 6.90 11.80
C VAL A 268 -5.43 6.34 12.66
N THR A 269 -5.93 7.18 13.56
CA THR A 269 -6.96 6.85 14.52
C THR A 269 -8.15 7.77 14.35
N LEU A 270 -9.33 7.30 14.75
CA LEU A 270 -10.54 8.08 14.62
C LEU A 270 -10.42 9.32 15.50
N ALA A 271 -10.42 10.50 14.88
CA ALA A 271 -10.48 11.77 15.57
C ALA A 271 -11.73 11.79 16.46
N VAL A 272 -11.53 11.97 17.76
CA VAL A 272 -12.64 12.19 18.69
C VAL A 272 -13.13 13.62 18.44
N THR A 273 -14.23 13.75 17.72
CA THR A 273 -14.95 15.02 17.69
C THR A 273 -15.51 15.27 19.10
N GLU A 274 -15.25 16.46 19.66
CA GLU A 274 -15.77 16.84 21.00
C GLU A 274 -17.31 16.97 21.06
N ASP A 275 -18.02 16.66 19.97
CA ASP A 275 -19.47 16.77 19.93
C ASP A 275 -20.15 15.46 20.33
N GLY A 276 -20.29 15.31 21.65
CA GLY A 276 -21.31 14.47 22.28
C GLY A 276 -22.74 15.00 22.07
N THR A 277 -23.13 15.23 20.83
CA THR A 277 -24.51 15.51 20.37
C THR A 277 -24.56 15.06 18.92
N GLY A 278 -25.21 13.96 18.54
CA GLY A 278 -26.63 13.76 18.74
C GLY A 278 -27.40 14.52 17.67
N GLU A 279 -27.41 14.01 16.44
CA GLU A 279 -28.56 13.96 15.53
C GLU A 279 -28.31 12.94 14.40
#